data_AF-A0A921BAL6-F1
#
_entry.id   AF-A0A921BAL6-F1
#
_cell.length_a   1.000
_cell.length_b   1.000
_cell.length_c   1.000
_cell.angle_alpha   90.00
_cell.angle_beta   90.00
_cell.angle_gamma   90.00
#
_symmetry.space_group_name_H-M   'P 1'
#
loop_
_entity.id
_entity.type
_entity.pdbx_description
1 polymer ?
#
loop_
_entity_poly.entity_id
_entity_poly.type
_entity_poly.pdbx_seq_one_letter_code
_entity_poly.pdbx_strand_id
1 'polypeptide(L)' 'MQGVSEPALLLNGNNSPHTYSLRPSAAFKLKNADLIFWGGENLEGFLAKPIHSLAKGARVVSFENTPGLYCALSLR' A
#
# COMPACT_ATOMS: atom_id res chain seq x y z
N MET A 1 -5.01 -14.66 -14.89
CA MET A 1 -3.78 -13.99 -15.39
C MET A 1 -2.71 -15.06 -15.50
N GLN A 2 -2.42 -15.55 -16.71
CA GLN A 2 -1.38 -16.57 -16.91
C GLN A 2 0.00 -15.90 -16.81
N GLY A 3 0.83 -16.31 -15.86
CA GLY A 3 2.20 -15.82 -15.69
C GLY A 3 2.38 -14.60 -14.78
N VAL A 4 1.31 -14.13 -14.12
CA VAL A 4 1.40 -13.05 -13.12
C VAL A 4 0.85 -13.58 -11.80
N SER A 5 1.64 -13.52 -10.72
CA SER A 5 1.18 -13.86 -9.37
C SER A 5 0.00 -12.97 -8.97
N GLU A 6 -0.98 -13.52 -8.25
CA GLU A 6 -2.08 -12.73 -7.71
C GLU A 6 -1.56 -11.70 -6.70
N PRO A 7 -1.88 -10.41 -6.85
CA PRO A 7 -1.40 -9.38 -5.94
C PRO A 7 -1.99 -9.60 -4.54
N ALA A 8 -1.14 -9.51 -3.51
CA ALA A 8 -1.60 -9.64 -2.14
C ALA A 8 -2.18 -8.31 -1.65
N LEU A 9 -3.47 -8.31 -1.30
CA LEU A 9 -4.10 -7.15 -0.66
C LEU A 9 -3.71 -7.05 0.82
N LEU A 10 -3.22 -5.87 1.23
CA LEU A 10 -2.82 -5.57 2.62
C LEU A 10 -3.93 -4.91 3.43
N LEU A 11 -4.70 -4.02 2.81
CA LEU A 11 -5.82 -3.30 3.41
C LEU A 11 -7.12 -3.68 2.72
N ASN A 12 -8.09 -4.19 3.47
CA ASN A 12 -9.48 -4.29 3.05
C ASN A 12 -10.24 -3.04 3.51
N GLY A 13 -11.30 -2.65 2.79
CA GLY A 13 -12.05 -1.39 3.01
C GLY A 13 -12.67 -1.19 4.40
N ASN A 14 -12.52 -2.15 5.32
CA ASN A 14 -12.94 -2.07 6.72
C ASN A 14 -11.83 -1.62 7.69
N ASN A 15 -10.61 -1.39 7.20
CA ASN A 15 -9.50 -0.97 8.04
C ASN A 15 -9.49 0.56 8.17
N SER A 16 -9.90 1.06 9.33
CA SER A 16 -9.76 2.48 9.66
C SER A 16 -8.30 2.83 9.95
N PRO A 17 -7.77 3.95 9.43
CA PRO A 17 -6.44 4.47 9.75
C PRO A 17 -6.17 4.58 11.25
N HIS A 18 -7.21 4.85 12.04
CA HIS A 18 -7.09 5.07 13.48
C HIS A 18 -7.02 3.79 14.30
N THR A 19 -7.38 2.63 13.72
CA THR A 19 -7.41 1.34 14.42
C THR A 19 -6.56 0.28 13.74
N TYR A 20 -5.78 0.67 12.73
CA TYR A 20 -5.00 -0.28 11.97
C TYR A 20 -3.77 -0.76 12.74
N SER A 21 -3.73 -2.05 13.03
CA SER A 21 -2.55 -2.73 13.55
C SER A 21 -1.98 -3.64 12.46
N LEU A 22 -0.74 -3.37 12.05
CA LEU A 22 -0.05 -4.18 11.06
C LEU A 22 0.14 -5.62 11.58
N ARG A 23 -0.55 -6.57 10.96
CA ARG A 23 -0.47 -7.99 11.34
C ARG A 23 0.90 -8.56 10.96
N PRO A 24 1.44 -9.55 11.71
CA PRO A 24 2.70 -10.20 11.35
C PRO A 24 2.74 -10.77 9.92
N SER A 25 1.63 -11.33 9.44
CA SER A 25 1.50 -11.83 8.07
C SER A 25 1.57 -10.71 7.01
N ALA A 26 1.04 -9.53 7.31
CA ALA A 26 1.14 -8.35 6.47
C ALA A 26 2.57 -7.80 6.45
N ALA A 27 3.25 -7.76 7.59
CA ALA A 27 4.66 -7.40 7.68
C ALA A 27 5.56 -8.35 6.87
N PHE A 28 5.28 -9.65 6.91
CA PHE A 28 5.99 -10.65 6.09
C PHE A 28 5.77 -10.40 4.60
N LYS A 29 4.55 -10.08 4.17
CA LYS A 29 4.26 -9.71 2.77
C LYS A 29 5.02 -8.45 2.35
N LEU A 30 5.03 -7.40 3.18
CA LEU A 30 5.78 -6.16 2.91
C LEU A 30 7.28 -6.41 2.76
N LYS A 31 7.85 -7.28 3.60
CA LYS A 31 9.28 -7.59 3.57
C LYS A 31 9.71 -8.35 2.32
N ASN A 32 8.86 -9.23 1.80
CA ASN A 32 9.16 -10.08 0.65
C ASN A 32 8.58 -9.57 -0.67
N ALA A 33 8.00 -8.36 -0.69
CA ALA A 33 7.45 -7.78 -1.89
C ALA A 33 8.56 -7.23 -2.79
N ASP A 34 8.50 -7.51 -4.09
CA ASP A 34 9.35 -6.85 -5.09
C ASP A 34 8.76 -5.48 -5.52
N LEU A 35 7.44 -5.34 -5.42
CA LEU A 35 6.69 -4.16 -5.86
C LEU A 35 5.51 -3.89 -4.93
N ILE A 36 5.35 -2.64 -4.50
CA ILE A 36 4.25 -2.19 -3.65
C ILE A 36 3.55 -1.00 -4.31
N PHE A 37 2.23 -1.10 -4.42
CA PHE A 37 1.35 0.00 -4.79
C PHE A 37 0.58 0.44 -3.55
N TRP A 38 0.53 1.74 -3.29
CA TRP A 38 -0.18 2.29 -2.14
C TRP A 38 -0.63 3.73 -2.39
N GLY A 39 -1.59 4.20 -1.60
CA GLY A 39 -2.22 5.51 -1.78
C GLY A 39 -1.30 6.69 -1.51
N GLY A 40 -0.25 6.47 -0.72
CA GLY A 40 0.69 7.50 -0.29
C GLY A 40 0.49 7.92 1.16
N GLU A 41 1.41 8.73 1.67
CA GLU A 41 1.45 9.12 3.09
C GLU A 41 0.23 9.97 3.49
N ASN A 42 -0.32 10.76 2.56
CA ASN A 42 -1.49 11.58 2.83
C ASN A 42 -2.79 10.76 2.99
N LEU A 43 -2.89 9.59 2.33
CA LEU A 43 -4.07 8.71 2.39
C LEU A 43 -3.91 7.58 3.40
N GLU A 44 -2.69 7.06 3.53
CA GLU A 44 -2.37 5.84 4.27
C GLU A 44 -1.15 6.03 5.19
N GLY A 45 -1.02 7.20 5.82
CA GLY A 45 0.17 7.57 6.60
C GLY A 45 0.57 6.58 7.73
N PHE A 46 -0.39 5.82 8.25
CA PHE A 46 -0.13 4.74 9.21
C PHE A 46 0.71 3.58 8.63
N LEU A 47 0.76 3.43 7.30
CA LEU A 47 1.63 2.48 6.61
C LEU A 47 3.00 3.04 6.22
N ALA A 48 3.21 4.36 6.29
CA ALA A 48 4.47 4.98 5.87
C ALA A 48 5.66 4.39 6.62
N LYS A 49 5.61 4.38 7.95
CA LYS A 49 6.70 3.82 8.79
C LYS A 49 6.92 2.32 8.53
N PRO A 50 5.90 1.45 8.49
CA PRO A 50 6.05 0.06 8.06
C PRO A 50 6.70 -0.12 6.69
N ILE A 51 6.27 0.62 5.68
CA ILE A 51 6.79 0.52 4.31
C ILE A 51 8.26 0.93 4.27
N HIS A 52 8.62 2.08 4.85
CA HIS A 52 10.01 2.53 4.93
C HIS A 52 10.92 1.56 5.70
N SER A 53 10.38 0.87 6.71
CA SER A 53 11.17 -0.01 7.58
C SER A 53 11.33 -1.43 7.02
N LEU A 54 10.27 -1.99 6.45
CA LEU A 54 10.18 -3.40 6.08
C LEU A 54 10.41 -3.64 4.59
N ALA A 55 9.99 -2.72 3.72
CA ALA A 55 10.00 -2.93 2.27
C ALA A 55 11.27 -2.39 1.58
N LYS A 56 12.42 -2.50 2.24
CA LYS A 56 13.69 -1.91 1.75
C LYS A 56 14.16 -2.45 0.40
N GLY A 57 13.76 -3.67 0.04
CA GLY A 57 14.07 -4.31 -1.25
C GLY A 57 12.99 -4.12 -2.31
N ALA A 58 11.83 -3.56 -1.95
CA ALA A 58 10.71 -3.39 -2.85
C ALA A 58 10.81 -2.07 -3.61
N ARG A 59 10.38 -2.07 -4.87
CA ARG A 59 10.03 -0.81 -5.54
C ARG A 59 8.68 -0.33 -5.00
N VAL A 60 8.64 0.88 -4.44
CA VAL A 60 7.41 1.48 -3.90
C VAL A 60 6.86 2.52 -4.87
N VAL A 61 5.60 2.36 -5.27
CA VAL A 61 4.89 3.28 -6.17
C VAL A 61 3.75 3.92 -5.38
N SER A 62 3.89 5.21 -5.07
CA SER A 62 2.87 6.02 -4.39
C SER A 62 1.96 6.70 -5.42
N PHE A 63 0.64 6.53 -5.28
CA PHE A 63 -0.31 7.19 -6.17
C PHE A 63 -0.36 8.70 -5.96
N GLU A 64 -0.06 9.21 -4.77
CA GLU A 64 -0.07 10.65 -4.47
C GLU A 64 0.91 11.46 -5.34
N ASN A 65 2.03 10.83 -5.73
CA ASN A 65 3.13 11.47 -6.46
C ASN A 65 3.24 10.97 -7.90
N THR A 66 2.25 10.21 -8.39
CA THR A 66 2.30 9.67 -9.75
C THR A 66 1.71 10.69 -10.75
N PRO A 67 2.51 11.23 -11.69
CA PRO A 67 2.00 12.16 -12.69
C PRO A 67 0.87 11.55 -13.52
N GLY A 68 -0.22 12.31 -13.71
CA GLY A 68 -1.39 11.87 -14.47
C GLY A 68 -2.42 11.06 -13.66
N LEU A 69 -2.13 10.71 -12.40
CA LEU A 69 -3.13 10.22 -11.45
C LEU A 69 -3.76 11.40 -10.71
N TYR A 70 -5.07 11.56 -10.88
CA TYR A 70 -5.87 12.53 -10.15
C TYR A 70 -6.89 11.78 -9.29
N CYS A 71 -7.05 12.22 -8.05
CA CYS A 71 -8.14 11.74 -7.22
C CYS A 71 -9.45 12.25 -7.84
N ALA A 72 -10.16 11.37 -8.56
CA ALA A 72 -11.47 11.68 -9.08
C ALA A 72 -12.47 11.71 -7.91
N LEU A 73 -12.59 12.86 -7.26
CA LEU A 73 -13.74 13.14 -6.41
C LEU A 73 -14.97 13.14 -7.31
N SER A 74 -15.70 12.02 -7.29
CA SER A 74 -17.06 11.94 -7.80
C SER A 74 -17.94 12.81 -6.89
N LEU A 75 -17.89 14.13 -7.11
CA LEU A 75 -18.91 15.06 -6.64
C LEU A 75 -20.20 14.71 -7.40
N ARG A 76 -21.05 13.92 -6.74
CA ARG A 76 -22.49 13.98 -6.99
C ARG A 76 -23.07 15.09 -6.14
#